data_AF-A0A949XGD4-F1
#
_entry.id   AF-A0A949XGD4-F1
#
_cell.length_a   1.000
_cell.length_b   1.000
_cell.length_c   1.000
_cell.angle_alpha   90.00
_cell.angle_beta   90.00
_cell.angle_gamma   90.00
#
_symmetry.space_group_name_H-M   'P 1'
#
loop_
_entity.id
_entity.type
_entity.pdbx_description
1 polymer ?
#
loop_
_entity_poly.entity_id
_entity_poly.type
_entity_poly.pdbx_seq_one_letter_code
_entity_poly.pdbx_strand_id
1 'polypeptide(L)' 'MMLSRQTIETLSDLIENRLAMMIIGDQDDLREKVTLQRALVELRGDGSDMPAGVLSEFANIPRRGRRRKISGMLSA' A
#
# COMPACT_ATOMS: atom_id res chain seq x y z
N MET A 1 -11.24 -5.24 -15.82
CA MET A 1 -11.02 -3.81 -16.17
C MET A 1 -9.58 -3.49 -15.85
N MET A 2 -8.84 -2.91 -16.81
CA MET A 2 -7.48 -2.41 -16.57
C MET A 2 -7.54 -0.89 -16.40
N LEU A 3 -6.70 -0.33 -15.53
CA LEU A 3 -6.55 1.11 -15.42
C LEU A 3 -5.91 1.66 -16.69
N SER A 4 -6.29 2.88 -17.08
CA SER A 4 -5.59 3.56 -18.18
C SER A 4 -4.15 3.90 -17.75
N ARG A 5 -3.24 4.00 -18.72
CA ARG A 5 -1.85 4.41 -18.45
C ARG A 5 -1.77 5.75 -17.71
N GLN A 6 -2.55 6.73 -18.15
CA GLN A 6 -2.61 8.05 -17.52
C GLN A 6 -3.10 7.96 -16.06
N THR A 7 -4.03 7.05 -15.77
CA THR A 7 -4.49 6.79 -14.40
C THR A 7 -3.37 6.19 -13.54
N ILE A 8 -2.59 5.25 -14.07
CA ILE A 8 -1.46 4.63 -13.37
C ILE A 8 -0.38 5.67 -13.06
N GLU A 9 -0.04 6.52 -14.03
CA GLU A 9 0.92 7.61 -13.84
C GLU A 9 0.44 8.59 -12.76
N THR A 10 -0.80 9.07 -12.87
CA THR A 10 -1.38 9.99 -11.87
C THR A 10 -1.39 9.39 -10.46
N LEU A 11 -1.77 8.11 -10.32
CA LEU A 11 -1.75 7.43 -9.02
C LEU A 11 -0.34 7.27 -8.47
N SER A 12 0.63 6.98 -9.34
CA SER A 12 2.04 6.88 -8.95
C SER A 12 2.55 8.23 -8.43
N ASP A 13 2.29 9.32 -9.16
CA ASP A 13 2.71 10.67 -8.77
C ASP A 13 2.11 11.10 -7.43
N LEU A 14 0.83 10.77 -7.19
CA LEU A 14 0.18 11.05 -5.90
C LEU A 14 0.83 10.29 -4.75
N ILE A 15 1.18 9.02 -4.95
CA ILE A 15 1.83 8.19 -3.94
C ILE A 15 3.25 8.72 -3.67
N GLU A 16 4.01 9.06 -4.70
CA GLU A 16 5.36 9.63 -4.56
C GLU A 16 5.34 10.97 -3.81
N ASN A 17 4.42 11.87 -4.16
CA ASN A 17 4.24 13.13 -3.44
C ASN A 17 3.87 12.91 -1.97
N ARG A 18 2.96 11.97 -1.69
CA ARG A 18 2.57 11.63 -0.32
C ARG A 18 3.77 11.11 0.47
N LEU A 19 4.55 10.19 -0.10
CA LEU A 19 5.75 9.63 0.54
C LEU A 19 6.82 10.69 0.80
N ALA A 20 7.03 11.64 -0.13
CA ALA A 20 8.02 12.71 0.00
C ALA A 20 7.71 13.68 1.14
N MET A 21 6.42 13.92 1.42
CA MET A 21 5.97 14.84 2.48
C MET A 21 5.74 14.14 3.83
N MET A 22 5.92 12.82 3.89
CA MET A 22 5.54 12.03 5.05
C MET A 22 6.56 12.15 6.18
N ILE A 23 6.11 12.59 7.36
CA ILE A 23 6.91 12.61 8.59
C ILE A 23 6.51 11.38 9.40
N ILE A 24 7.49 10.55 9.78
CA ILE A 24 7.26 9.34 10.57
C ILE A 24 7.28 9.73 12.04
N GLY A 25 6.11 9.86 12.66
CA GLY A 25 5.95 10.13 14.09
C GLY A 25 5.72 8.87 14.92
N ASP A 26 5.05 7.85 14.36
CA ASP A 26 4.72 6.62 15.07
C ASP A 26 4.78 5.35 14.18
N GLN A 27 4.36 4.21 14.75
CA GLN A 27 4.30 2.93 14.03
C GLN A 27 3.19 2.86 12.98
N ASP A 28 2.12 3.63 13.13
CA ASP A 28 1.05 3.67 12.14
C ASP A 28 1.51 4.42 10.89
N ASP A 29 2.28 5.49 11.05
CA ASP A 29 2.98 6.17 9.95
C ASP A 29 3.93 5.22 9.22
N LEU A 30 4.72 4.43 9.96
CA LEU A 30 5.61 3.44 9.34
C LEU A 30 4.82 2.43 8.50
N ARG A 31 3.68 1.95 9.01
CA ARG A 31 2.80 1.01 8.29
C ARG A 31 2.17 1.64 7.05
N GLU A 32 1.75 2.90 7.13
CA GLU A 32 1.21 3.64 5.98
C GLU A 32 2.28 3.82 4.89
N LYS A 33 3.50 4.22 5.27
CA LYS A 33 4.63 4.36 4.35
C LYS A 33 4.89 3.07 3.58
N VAL A 34 4.95 1.96 4.30
CA VAL A 34 5.19 0.64 3.71
C VAL A 34 4.00 0.24 2.81
N THR A 35 2.76 0.54 3.21
CA THR A 35 1.59 0.28 2.35
C THR A 35 1.63 1.07 1.03
N LEU A 36 2.03 2.34 1.09
CA LEU A 36 2.16 3.20 -0.09
C LEU A 36 3.29 2.75 -1.03
N GLN A 37 4.44 2.39 -0.47
CA GLN A 37 5.55 1.83 -1.25
C GLN A 37 5.15 0.54 -1.98
N ARG A 38 4.38 -0.32 -1.33
CA ARG A 38 3.83 -1.53 -1.96
C ARG A 38 2.87 -1.20 -3.10
N ALA A 39 1.94 -0.26 -2.89
CA ALA A 39 0.98 0.15 -3.90
C ALA A 39 1.66 0.72 -5.15
N LEU A 40 2.77 1.45 -4.98
CA LEU A 40 3.57 1.98 -6.08
C LEU A 40 4.21 0.87 -6.92
N VAL A 41 4.76 -0.16 -6.26
CA VAL A 41 5.31 -1.35 -6.94
C VAL A 41 4.22 -2.09 -7.71
N GLU A 42 3.06 -2.31 -7.09
CA GLU A 42 1.92 -2.98 -7.73
C GLU A 42 1.38 -2.19 -8.93
N LEU A 43 1.42 -0.85 -8.88
CA LEU A 43 0.98 0.03 -9.96
C LEU A 43 1.95 0.05 -11.15
N ARG A 44 3.26 0.06 -10.88
CA ARG A 44 4.28 0.14 -11.94
C ARG A 44 4.55 -1.21 -12.61
N GLY A 45 4.21 -2.32 -11.94
CA GLY A 45 4.46 -3.67 -12.45
C GLY A 45 5.93 -4.11 -12.36
N ASP A 46 6.82 -3.21 -11.92
CA ASP A 46 8.23 -3.48 -11.66
C ASP A 46 8.45 -3.88 -10.20
N GLY A 47 8.48 -5.18 -9.96
CA GLY A 47 8.95 -5.76 -8.70
C GLY A 47 10.48 -5.86 -8.60
N SER A 48 11.21 -5.44 -9.64
CA SER A 48 12.66 -5.62 -9.81
C SER A 48 13.51 -4.66 -8.98
N ASP A 49 13.04 -3.45 -8.71
CA ASP A 49 13.83 -2.40 -8.04
C ASP A 49 13.64 -2.33 -6.52
N MET A 50 12.87 -3.26 -5.93
CA MET A 50 12.65 -3.28 -4.49
C MET A 50 13.73 -4.08 -3.76
N PRO A 51 14.44 -3.51 -2.78
CA PRO A 51 15.34 -4.28 -1.93
C PRO A 51 14.57 -5.39 -1.22
N ALA A 52 15.11 -6.61 -1.24
CA ALA A 52 14.46 -7.83 -0.74
C ALA A 52 13.92 -7.72 0.70
N GLY A 53 14.52 -6.85 1.53
CA GLY A 53 14.06 -6.58 2.90
C GLY A 53 12.67 -5.93 2.96
N VAL A 54 12.34 -5.07 2.00
CA VAL A 54 11.06 -4.33 1.96
C VAL A 54 9.91 -5.26 1.52
N LEU A 55 10.19 -6.23 0.64
CA LEU A 55 9.22 -7.27 0.27
C LEU A 55 8.83 -8.17 1.45
N SER A 56 9.78 -8.45 2.35
CA SER A 56 9.52 -9.21 3.58
C SER A 56 8.66 -8.42 4.58
N GLU A 57 8.88 -7.10 4.67
CA GLU A 57 8.07 -6.20 5.51
C GLU A 57 6.63 -6.07 4.98
N PHE A 58 6.44 -6.05 3.65
CA PHE A 58 5.12 -6.06 3.01
C PHE A 58 4.28 -7.32 3.30
N ALA A 59 4.91 -8.46 3.60
CA ALA A 59 4.21 -9.71 3.87
C ALA A 59 3.49 -9.69 5.24
N ASN A 60 4.03 -8.93 6.19
CA ASN A 60 3.53 -8.89 7.57
C ASN A 60 2.53 -7.78 7.84
N ILE A 61 2.34 -6.82 6.91
CA ILE A 61 1.36 -5.75 7.09
C ILE A 61 -0.02 -6.25 6.69
N PRO A 62 -0.98 -6.32 7.63
CA PRO A 62 -2.35 -6.69 7.29
C PRO A 62 -2.90 -5.69 6.29
N ARG A 63 -3.53 -6.16 5.20
CA ARG A 63 -4.24 -5.33 4.22
C ARG A 63 -5.39 -4.59 4.90
N ARG A 64 -5.11 -3.48 5.56
CA ARG A 64 -6.09 -2.65 6.27
C ARG A 64 -6.97 -1.99 5.21
N GLY A 65 -8.20 -2.48 5.10
CA GLY A 65 -9.14 -2.09 4.04
C GLY A 65 -10.11 -3.21 3.69
N ARG A 66 -9.71 -4.48 3.85
CA ARG A 66 -10.68 -5.60 3.88
C ARG A 66 -11.10 -5.86 5.32
N ARG A 67 -11.72 -4.86 5.96
CA ARG A 67 -12.63 -5.16 7.07
C ARG A 67 -13.78 -5.93 6.41
N ARG A 68 -13.61 -7.26 6.25
CA ARG A 68 -14.77 -8.15 6.11
C ARG A 68 -15.65 -7.71 7.26
N LYS A 69 -16.84 -7.18 6.97
CA LYS A 69 -17.91 -7.22 7.95
C LYS A 69 -18.13 -8.71 8.20
N ILE A 70 -17.35 -9.28 9.12
CA ILE A 70 -17.75 -10.42 9.93
C ILE A 70 -19.10 -9.96 10.49
N SER A 71 -20.22 -10.35 9.88
CA SER A 71 -20.78 -11.70 10.04
C SER A 71 -20.57 -12.13 11.49
N GLY A 72 -21.13 -11.33 12.40
CA GLY A 72 -21.09 -11.48 13.85
C GLY A 72 -22.42 -11.07 14.48
N MET A 73 -23.53 -11.29 13.76
CA MET A 73 -24.90 -11.18 14.30
C MET A 73 -25.75 -12.40 13.91
N LEU A 74 -25.15 -13.60 13.90
CA LEU A 74 -25.88 -14.88 13.82
C LEU A 74 -25.42 -15.85 14.94
N SER A 75 -25.03 -15.32 16.09
CA SER A 75 -24.95 -16.13 17.32
C SER A 75 -25.35 -15.29 18.54
N ALA A 76 -26.66 -15.14 18.73
CA ALA A 76 -27.32 -15.04 20.02
C ALA A 76 -28.83 -15.22 19.77
#